data_AF-A0A1F3T8A2-F1
#
_entry.id   AF-A0A1F3T8A2-F1
#
_cell.length_a   1.000
_cell.length_b   1.000
_cell.length_c   1.000
_cell.angle_alpha   90.00
_cell.angle_beta   90.00
_cell.angle_gamma   90.00
#
_symmetry.space_group_name_H-M   'P 1'
#
loop_
_entity.id
_entity.type
_entity.pdbx_description
1 polymer ?
#
loop_
_entity_poly.entity_id
_entity_poly.type
_entity_poly.pdbx_seq_one_letter_code
_entity_poly.pdbx_strand_id
1 'polypeptide(L)'
;MRIFLLSIFGAVLTMANIESHAQDAIVPTTTATLKLEGIDFSRADSSVAIRKLMNEIPQMEPVYYPDKIASFRETFENYFEYKKEVCNGAFTTMIVDEKEGVKQTKSLDKLSREEKNLCVKDLKELHVSFINNMFIWRKKYLDYVYEQRLKELSIIKQNSIDEIQRSYEKR
;
A
#
# COMPACT_ATOMS: atom_id res chain seq x y z
N MET A 1 20.32 -50.66 -35.64
CA MET A 1 20.85 -49.57 -34.82
C MET A 1 21.00 -48.31 -35.68
N ARG A 2 19.99 -47.43 -35.66
CA ARG A 2 20.09 -45.96 -35.68
C ARG A 2 18.68 -45.38 -35.67
N ILE A 3 18.44 -44.62 -34.60
CA ILE A 3 17.29 -43.79 -34.26
C ILE A 3 17.39 -42.50 -35.09
N PHE A 4 16.27 -41.94 -35.53
CA PHE A 4 15.89 -40.54 -35.24
C PHE A 4 14.44 -40.28 -35.68
N LEU A 5 13.62 -40.03 -34.66
CA LEU A 5 12.30 -39.41 -34.69
C LEU A 5 12.41 -37.96 -35.17
N LEU A 6 11.40 -37.46 -35.89
CA LEU A 6 10.82 -36.12 -35.68
C LEU A 6 9.55 -35.90 -36.52
N SER A 7 8.68 -35.06 -35.95
CA SER A 7 7.56 -34.29 -36.53
C SER A 7 6.27 -34.99 -36.96
N ILE A 8 5.32 -35.11 -36.02
CA ILE A 8 3.88 -34.95 -36.30
C ILE A 8 3.25 -34.18 -35.13
N PHE A 9 3.04 -32.88 -35.30
CA PHE A 9 2.00 -32.11 -34.60
C PHE A 9 1.59 -30.96 -35.52
N GLY A 10 0.63 -31.25 -36.41
CA GLY A 10 -0.13 -30.25 -37.14
C GLY A 10 -1.56 -30.29 -36.65
N ALA A 11 -1.92 -29.37 -35.74
CA ALA A 11 -3.30 -29.13 -35.35
C ALA A 11 -3.76 -27.81 -35.97
N VAL A 12 -4.47 -27.96 -37.09
CA VAL A 12 -5.38 -26.99 -37.66
C VAL A 12 -6.57 -26.86 -36.71
N LEU A 13 -6.97 -25.64 -36.32
CA LEU A 13 -8.35 -25.18 -36.48
C LEU A 13 -8.50 -23.68 -36.17
N THR A 14 -9.29 -23.06 -37.03
CA THR A 14 -9.61 -21.65 -37.20
C THR A 14 -10.82 -21.19 -36.36
N MET A 15 -10.77 -19.92 -35.95
CA MET A 15 -11.84 -18.90 -35.90
C MET A 15 -13.19 -19.18 -35.21
N ALA A 16 -13.54 -18.34 -34.24
CA ALA A 16 -14.81 -17.62 -34.21
C ALA A 16 -14.77 -16.41 -33.25
N ASN A 17 -15.13 -15.26 -33.80
CA ASN A 17 -15.41 -13.96 -33.19
C ASN A 17 -16.86 -13.97 -32.63
N ILE A 18 -17.20 -13.18 -31.61
CA ILE A 18 -18.52 -12.51 -31.39
C ILE A 18 -18.44 -11.58 -30.17
N GLU A 19 -18.80 -10.33 -30.40
CA GLU A 19 -19.03 -9.23 -29.45
C GLU A 19 -20.30 -9.45 -28.60
N SER A 20 -20.35 -8.86 -27.40
CA SER A 20 -21.62 -8.31 -26.89
C SER A 20 -21.38 -7.15 -25.90
N HIS A 21 -22.05 -6.04 -26.18
CA HIS A 21 -22.29 -4.87 -25.33
C HIS A 21 -23.42 -5.13 -24.33
N ALA A 22 -23.35 -4.52 -23.13
CA ALA A 22 -24.43 -3.87 -22.33
C ALA A 22 -23.99 -3.76 -20.86
N GLN A 23 -23.57 -2.59 -20.38
CA GLN A 23 -24.37 -1.52 -19.74
C GLN A 23 -24.68 -1.72 -18.25
N ASP A 24 -24.04 -0.84 -17.47
CA ASP A 24 -24.56 -0.03 -16.37
C ASP A 24 -25.15 -0.71 -15.12
N ALA A 25 -24.28 -0.95 -14.14
CA ALA A 25 -24.64 -0.86 -12.74
C ALA A 25 -23.94 0.37 -12.12
N ILE A 26 -24.72 1.42 -11.90
CA ILE A 26 -24.37 2.64 -11.18
C ILE A 26 -24.08 2.24 -9.72
N VAL A 27 -22.80 2.21 -9.35
CA VAL A 27 -22.39 2.15 -7.94
C VAL A 27 -22.15 3.59 -7.48
N PRO A 28 -22.78 4.05 -6.37
CA PRO A 28 -22.58 5.39 -5.88
C PRO A 28 -21.12 5.53 -5.43
N THR A 29 -20.36 6.32 -6.18
CA THR A 29 -19.03 6.79 -5.80
C THR A 29 -19.19 7.75 -4.62
N THR A 30 -19.18 7.24 -3.39
CA THR A 30 -18.80 8.04 -2.23
C THR A 30 -17.29 8.16 -2.22
N THR A 31 -16.83 9.20 -2.91
CA THR A 31 -15.46 9.65 -3.02
C THR A 31 -14.95 10.09 -1.65
N ALA A 32 -14.36 9.16 -0.89
CA ALA A 32 -13.38 9.50 0.15
C ALA A 32 -11.97 9.33 -0.45
N THR A 33 -11.64 10.18 -1.43
CA THR A 33 -10.26 10.35 -1.89
C THR A 33 -9.46 10.99 -0.74
N LEU A 34 -8.87 10.15 0.10
CA LEU A 34 -7.71 10.51 0.90
C LEU A 34 -6.58 10.85 -0.09
N LYS A 35 -6.51 12.13 -0.51
CA LYS A 35 -5.36 12.68 -1.22
C LYS A 35 -4.16 12.57 -0.28
N LEU A 36 -3.28 11.61 -0.57
CA LEU A 36 -1.96 11.45 0.07
C LEU A 36 -0.87 12.22 -0.67
N GLU A 37 -1.24 13.21 -1.50
CA GLU A 37 -0.28 14.08 -2.18
C GLU A 37 0.07 15.27 -1.27
N GLY A 38 1.36 15.38 -0.91
CA GLY A 38 1.94 16.63 -0.42
C GLY A 38 2.09 16.79 1.10
N ILE A 39 2.49 15.74 1.83
CA ILE A 39 2.92 15.94 3.23
C ILE A 39 4.33 16.55 3.21
N ASP A 40 4.42 17.85 3.52
CA ASP A 40 5.70 18.53 3.76
C ASP A 40 6.30 18.03 5.08
N PHE A 41 7.32 17.18 4.98
CA PHE A 41 7.99 16.57 6.11
C PHE A 41 8.90 17.53 6.90
N SER A 42 9.15 18.74 6.40
CA SER A 42 10.05 19.71 7.05
C SER A 42 9.49 20.31 8.35
N ARG A 43 8.20 20.10 8.64
CA ARG A 43 7.46 20.79 9.72
C ARG A 43 7.08 19.85 10.86
N ALA A 44 6.98 20.36 12.10
CA ALA A 44 6.52 19.61 13.27
C ALA A 44 5.10 19.00 13.08
N ASP A 45 4.29 19.61 12.23
CA ASP A 45 2.96 19.15 11.84
C ASP A 45 2.98 17.79 11.13
N SER A 46 4.10 17.42 10.48
CA SER A 46 4.27 16.13 9.80
C SER A 46 4.29 14.95 10.77
N SER A 47 4.86 15.12 11.97
CA SER A 47 4.94 14.05 12.97
C SER A 47 3.57 13.70 13.56
N VAL A 48 2.70 14.68 13.75
CA VAL A 48 1.32 14.46 14.21
C VAL A 48 0.51 13.78 13.11
N ALA A 49 0.63 14.23 11.87
CA ALA A 49 -0.03 13.63 10.71
C ALA A 49 0.37 12.15 10.53
N ILE A 50 1.66 11.84 10.64
CA ILE A 50 2.17 10.47 10.52
C ILE A 50 1.67 9.56 11.64
N ARG A 51 1.66 10.05 12.89
CA ARG A 51 1.09 9.29 14.02
C ARG A 51 -0.41 9.06 13.87
N LYS A 52 -1.15 10.04 13.35
CA LYS A 52 -2.57 9.88 13.02
C LYS A 52 -2.77 8.81 11.95
N LEU A 53 -2.04 8.93 10.84
CA LEU A 53 -2.10 7.97 9.74
C LEU A 53 -1.76 6.54 10.19
N MET A 54 -0.75 6.41 11.06
CA MET A 54 -0.36 5.13 11.66
C MET A 54 -1.51 4.44 12.40
N ASN A 55 -2.30 5.21 13.15
CA ASN A 55 -3.43 4.68 13.92
C ASN A 55 -4.63 4.35 13.03
N GLU A 56 -4.73 4.98 11.86
CA GLU A 56 -5.80 4.73 10.89
C GLU A 56 -5.57 3.48 10.04
N ILE A 57 -4.31 3.17 9.67
CA ILE A 57 -3.94 1.97 8.88
C ILE A 57 -4.65 0.69 9.32
N PRO A 58 -4.59 0.27 10.60
CA PRO A 58 -5.22 -0.98 11.02
C PRO A 58 -6.75 -0.94 10.98
N GLN A 59 -7.37 0.24 10.88
CA GLN A 59 -8.82 0.43 10.80
C GLN A 59 -9.35 0.51 9.37
N MET A 60 -8.46 0.63 8.38
CA MET A 60 -8.86 0.71 6.97
C MET A 60 -9.51 -0.59 6.49
N GLU A 61 -10.44 -0.43 5.55
CA GLU A 61 -11.08 -1.58 4.92
C GLU A 61 -10.04 -2.40 4.14
N PRO A 62 -10.18 -3.74 4.14
CA PRO A 62 -9.25 -4.62 3.45
C PRO A 62 -9.25 -4.40 1.93
N VAL A 63 -10.37 -3.94 1.35
CA VAL A 63 -10.53 -3.75 -0.11
C VAL A 63 -9.49 -2.81 -0.70
N TYR A 64 -9.13 -1.74 0.03
CA TYR A 64 -8.20 -0.72 -0.45
C TYR A 64 -6.71 -1.09 -0.28
N TYR A 65 -6.40 -2.27 0.27
CA TYR A 65 -5.03 -2.67 0.55
C TYR A 65 -4.13 -2.67 -0.70
N PRO A 66 -4.53 -3.27 -1.84
CA PRO A 66 -3.68 -3.32 -3.04
C PRO A 66 -3.36 -1.93 -3.61
N ASP A 67 -4.32 -1.01 -3.52
CA ASP A 67 -4.20 0.30 -4.15
C ASP A 67 -3.31 1.26 -3.36
N LYS A 68 -3.36 1.17 -2.02
CA LYS A 68 -2.73 2.17 -1.15
C LYS A 68 -1.44 1.69 -0.48
N ILE A 69 -1.13 0.38 -0.50
CA ILE A 69 0.07 -0.19 0.13
C ILE A 69 1.36 0.51 -0.34
N ALA A 70 1.50 0.76 -1.63
CA ALA A 70 2.69 1.39 -2.20
C ALA A 70 2.86 2.83 -1.69
N SER A 71 1.80 3.65 -1.76
CA SER A 71 1.84 5.04 -1.30
C SER A 71 2.12 5.16 0.20
N PHE A 72 1.57 4.24 1.02
CA PHE A 72 1.87 4.23 2.46
C PHE A 72 3.35 3.90 2.71
N ARG A 73 3.88 2.87 2.05
CA ARG A 73 5.30 2.50 2.22
C ARG A 73 6.21 3.66 1.87
N GLU A 74 6.00 4.28 0.71
CA GLU A 74 6.79 5.44 0.27
C GLU A 74 6.68 6.60 1.27
N THR A 75 5.48 6.96 1.71
CA THR A 75 5.25 8.06 2.67
C THR A 75 6.00 7.82 3.98
N PHE A 76 5.92 6.60 4.53
CA PHE A 76 6.56 6.27 5.81
C PHE A 76 8.07 6.09 5.67
N GLU A 77 8.55 5.47 4.58
CA GLU A 77 9.98 5.32 4.29
C GLU A 77 10.65 6.71 4.17
N ASN A 78 10.06 7.62 3.39
CA ASN A 78 10.54 9.01 3.26
C ASN A 78 10.56 9.74 4.62
N TYR A 79 9.50 9.58 5.43
CA TYR A 79 9.46 10.17 6.76
C TYR A 79 10.53 9.60 7.70
N PHE A 80 10.77 8.29 7.68
CA PHE A 80 11.78 7.66 8.52
C PHE A 80 13.19 8.08 8.12
N GLU A 81 13.48 8.22 6.83
CA GLU A 81 14.74 8.74 6.34
C GLU A 81 14.96 10.19 6.78
N TYR A 82 13.97 11.05 6.57
CA TYR A 82 14.01 12.43 7.04
C TYR A 82 14.27 12.52 8.55
N LYS A 83 13.51 11.79 9.37
CA LYS A 83 13.68 11.81 10.83
C LYS A 83 15.01 11.22 11.29
N LYS A 84 15.54 10.23 10.57
CA LYS A 84 16.88 9.70 10.85
C LYS A 84 17.94 10.78 10.65
N GLU A 85 17.85 11.59 9.61
CA GLU A 85 18.73 12.74 9.39
C GLU A 85 18.57 13.83 10.46
N VAL A 86 17.33 14.09 10.90
CA VAL A 86 17.04 15.00 12.02
C VAL A 86 17.71 14.51 13.30
N CYS A 87 17.53 13.24 13.68
CA CYS A 87 18.16 12.68 14.88
C CYS A 87 19.69 12.68 14.80
N ASN A 88 20.27 12.56 13.59
CA ASN A 88 21.72 12.63 13.40
C ASN A 88 22.28 14.06 13.47
N GLY A 89 21.41 15.08 13.36
CA GLY A 89 21.78 16.49 13.38
C GLY A 89 22.28 17.00 12.03
N ALA A 90 21.74 16.49 10.93
CA ALA A 90 22.09 16.91 9.57
C ALA A 90 21.52 18.30 9.19
N PHE A 91 20.50 18.79 9.90
CA PHE A 91 19.88 20.08 9.65
C PHE A 91 20.49 21.15 10.55
N THR A 92 21.14 22.14 9.93
CA THR A 92 21.57 23.39 10.59
C THR A 92 20.66 24.50 10.09
N THR A 93 19.95 25.18 11.00
CA THR A 93 19.15 26.34 10.63
C THR A 93 20.05 27.57 10.55
N MET A 94 20.02 28.29 9.42
CA MET A 94 20.63 29.61 9.33
C MET A 94 19.63 30.63 9.84
N ILE A 95 19.94 31.29 10.96
CA ILE A 95 19.20 32.49 11.38
C ILE A 95 19.81 33.68 10.64
N VAL A 96 18.99 34.38 9.88
CA VAL A 96 19.35 35.67 9.27
C VAL A 96 18.82 36.75 10.20
N ASP A 97 19.74 37.45 10.88
CA ASP A 97 19.40 38.61 11.71
C ASP A 97 19.49 39.88 10.86
N GLU A 98 18.38 40.62 10.74
CA GLU A 98 18.23 41.77 9.82
C GLU A 98 19.17 42.95 10.14
N LYS A 99 19.82 42.95 11.31
CA LYS A 99 20.65 44.08 11.79
C LYS A 99 22.16 43.87 11.67
N GLU A 100 22.65 42.64 11.49
CA GLU A 100 24.09 42.35 11.55
C GLU A 100 24.63 41.47 10.40
N GLY A 101 23.83 41.24 9.34
CA GLY A 101 24.19 40.34 8.25
C GLY A 101 24.13 38.87 8.67
N VAL A 102 24.48 37.96 7.74
CA VAL A 102 24.50 36.50 8.01
C VAL A 102 25.59 36.20 9.04
N LYS A 103 25.27 36.32 10.32
CA LYS A 103 26.05 35.70 11.37
C LYS A 103 25.78 34.20 11.24
N GLN A 104 26.80 33.44 10.86
CA GLN A 104 26.84 32.01 11.22
C GLN A 104 26.91 31.96 12.75
N THR A 105 25.76 32.14 13.41
CA THR A 105 25.60 31.74 14.79
C THR A 105 25.85 30.24 14.80
N LYS A 106 26.99 29.86 15.36
CA LYS A 106 27.36 28.48 15.69
C LYS A 106 26.10 27.72 16.11
N SER A 107 25.75 26.70 15.31
CA SER A 107 24.75 25.66 15.57
C SER A 107 23.77 25.98 16.70
N LEU A 108 22.58 26.47 16.38
CA LEU A 108 21.45 26.15 17.25
C LEU A 108 21.37 24.61 17.34
N ASP A 109 21.29 24.14 18.58
CA ASP A 109 22.02 22.99 19.08
C ASP A 109 21.98 21.72 18.22
N LYS A 110 23.18 21.18 17.94
CA LYS A 110 23.29 19.74 17.69
C LYS A 110 22.71 19.04 18.91
N LEU A 111 21.65 18.25 18.73
CA LEU A 111 21.04 17.42 19.77
C LEU A 111 22.13 16.82 20.67
N SER A 112 21.93 16.93 21.99
CA SER A 112 22.80 16.30 22.98
C SER A 112 22.83 14.78 22.76
N ARG A 113 23.80 14.09 23.34
CA ARG A 113 23.91 12.63 23.18
C ARG A 113 22.65 11.93 23.71
N GLU A 114 22.10 12.46 24.79
CA GLU A 114 20.87 11.99 25.43
C GLU A 114 19.65 12.23 24.54
N GLU A 115 19.53 13.42 23.95
CA GLU A 115 18.44 13.77 23.04
C GLU A 115 18.48 12.94 21.74
N LYS A 116 19.69 12.69 21.19
CA LYS A 116 19.86 11.80 20.04
C LYS A 116 19.41 10.38 20.35
N ASN A 117 19.79 9.85 21.51
CA ASN A 117 19.38 8.51 21.92
C ASN A 117 17.87 8.41 22.08
N LEU A 118 17.22 9.42 22.66
CA LEU A 118 15.75 9.48 22.77
C LEU A 118 15.10 9.56 21.40
N CYS A 119 15.58 10.44 20.52
CA CYS A 119 15.07 10.60 19.14
C CYS A 119 15.13 9.28 18.36
N VAL A 120 16.27 8.57 18.42
CA VAL A 120 16.45 7.28 17.73
C VAL A 120 15.56 6.20 18.36
N LYS A 121 15.40 6.19 19.68
CA LYS A 121 14.52 5.25 20.37
C LYS A 121 13.06 5.45 19.92
N ASP A 122 12.57 6.68 19.95
CA ASP A 122 11.21 7.02 19.51
C ASP A 122 10.99 6.68 18.03
N LEU A 123 11.98 6.96 17.18
CA LEU A 123 11.94 6.61 15.76
C LEU A 123 11.86 5.10 15.54
N LYS A 124 12.61 4.33 16.32
CA LYS A 124 12.59 2.86 16.27
C LYS A 124 11.23 2.31 16.70
N GLU A 125 10.68 2.81 17.80
CA GLU A 125 9.35 2.41 18.28
C GLU A 125 8.28 2.71 17.21
N LEU A 126 8.34 3.90 16.62
CA LEU A 126 7.45 4.31 15.54
C LEU A 126 7.55 3.39 14.31
N HIS A 127 8.77 3.00 13.93
CA HIS A 127 9.01 2.08 12.82
C HIS A 127 8.45 0.68 13.11
N VAL A 128 8.65 0.17 14.33
CA VAL A 128 8.07 -1.13 14.76
C VAL A 128 6.54 -1.07 14.73
N SER A 129 5.93 0.00 15.23
CA SER A 129 4.48 0.20 15.17
C SER A 129 3.96 0.21 13.74
N PHE A 130 4.66 0.88 12.82
CA PHE A 130 4.31 0.90 11.40
C PHE A 130 4.28 -0.51 10.83
N ILE A 131 5.35 -1.28 11.01
CA ILE A 131 5.43 -2.66 10.53
C ILE A 131 4.26 -3.49 11.08
N ASN A 132 4.03 -3.44 12.39
CA ASN A 132 2.95 -4.19 13.02
C ASN A 132 1.57 -3.83 12.45
N ASN A 133 1.27 -2.54 12.32
CA ASN A 133 0.00 -2.07 11.79
C ASN A 133 -0.20 -2.46 10.32
N MET A 134 0.87 -2.41 9.51
CA MET A 134 0.85 -2.87 8.13
C MET A 134 0.61 -4.39 8.02
N PHE A 135 1.20 -5.18 8.92
CA PHE A 135 0.96 -6.63 8.98
C PHE A 135 -0.49 -6.95 9.37
N ILE A 136 -1.06 -6.21 10.33
CA ILE A 136 -2.47 -6.37 10.71
C ILE A 136 -3.39 -6.11 9.52
N TRP A 137 -3.17 -5.00 8.81
CA TRP A 137 -4.00 -4.66 7.65
C TRP A 137 -3.83 -5.64 6.49
N ARG A 138 -2.60 -6.10 6.23
CA ARG A 138 -2.33 -7.17 5.25
C ARG A 138 -3.06 -8.45 5.60
N LYS A 139 -3.07 -8.86 6.87
CA LYS A 139 -3.79 -10.05 7.31
C LYS A 139 -5.29 -9.91 7.03
N LYS A 140 -5.90 -8.77 7.39
CA LYS A 140 -7.31 -8.48 7.09
C LYS A 140 -7.62 -8.58 5.60
N TYR A 141 -6.72 -8.08 4.75
CA TYR A 141 -6.87 -8.21 3.30
C TYR A 141 -6.82 -9.66 2.83
N LEU A 142 -5.89 -10.46 3.34
CA LEU A 142 -5.80 -11.88 2.99
C LEU A 142 -7.05 -12.66 3.42
N ASP A 143 -7.55 -12.39 4.63
CA ASP A 143 -8.79 -12.99 5.13
C ASP A 143 -9.98 -12.59 4.23
N TYR A 144 -10.09 -11.32 3.87
CA TYR A 144 -11.10 -10.82 2.93
C TYR A 144 -11.04 -11.52 1.57
N VAL A 145 -9.85 -11.60 0.95
CA VAL A 145 -9.67 -12.28 -0.34
C VAL A 145 -10.06 -13.75 -0.24
N TYR A 146 -9.65 -14.42 0.83
CA TYR A 146 -9.99 -15.82 1.06
C TYR A 146 -11.51 -16.03 1.12
N GLU A 147 -12.23 -15.19 1.86
CA GLU A 147 -13.69 -15.25 1.93
C GLU A 147 -14.36 -15.03 0.56
N GLN A 148 -13.87 -14.09 -0.24
CA GLN A 148 -14.40 -13.88 -1.59
C GLN A 148 -14.19 -15.11 -2.47
N ARG A 149 -13.00 -15.74 -2.41
CA ARG A 149 -12.71 -16.96 -3.18
C ARG A 149 -13.60 -18.14 -2.78
N LEU A 150 -13.91 -18.28 -1.49
CA LEU A 150 -14.84 -19.32 -1.04
C LEU A 150 -16.27 -19.08 -1.58
N LYS A 151 -16.72 -17.83 -1.60
CA LYS A 151 -18.04 -17.47 -2.16
C LYS A 151 -18.09 -17.76 -3.66
N GLU A 152 -17.09 -17.32 -4.41
CA GLU A 152 -16.95 -17.58 -5.85
C GLU A 152 -16.97 -19.09 -6.13
N LEU A 153 -16.21 -19.88 -5.37
CA LEU A 153 -16.15 -21.33 -5.53
C LEU A 153 -17.52 -21.99 -5.29
N SER A 154 -18.25 -21.53 -4.27
CA SER A 154 -19.60 -22.02 -3.99
C SER A 154 -20.58 -21.70 -5.11
N ILE A 155 -20.51 -20.49 -5.67
CA ILE A 155 -21.34 -20.05 -6.80
C ILE A 155 -21.02 -20.91 -8.04
N ILE A 156 -19.74 -21.07 -8.37
CA ILE A 156 -19.32 -21.89 -9.52
C ILE A 156 -19.83 -23.33 -9.35
N LYS A 157 -19.66 -23.92 -8.17
CA LYS A 157 -20.15 -25.27 -7.88
C LYS A 157 -21.66 -25.39 -8.13
N GLN A 158 -22.45 -24.45 -7.59
CA GLN A 158 -23.90 -24.49 -7.73
C GLN A 158 -24.32 -24.30 -9.19
N ASN A 159 -23.74 -23.32 -9.88
CA ASN A 159 -24.02 -23.06 -11.29
C ASN A 159 -23.72 -24.29 -12.16
N SER A 160 -22.62 -24.98 -11.91
CA SER A 160 -22.28 -26.22 -12.62
C SER A 160 -23.28 -27.34 -12.37
N ILE A 161 -23.75 -27.51 -11.12
CA ILE A 161 -24.78 -28.50 -10.78
C ILE A 161 -26.09 -28.16 -11.49
N ASP A 162 -26.51 -26.89 -11.44
CA ASP A 162 -27.76 -26.42 -12.04
C ASP A 162 -27.73 -26.54 -13.57
N GLU A 163 -26.57 -26.32 -14.20
CA GLU A 163 -26.37 -26.53 -15.63
C GLU A 163 -26.52 -28.01 -16.01
N ILE A 164 -25.89 -28.89 -15.24
CA ILE A 164 -26.02 -30.34 -15.43
C ILE A 164 -27.49 -30.76 -15.28
N GLN A 165 -28.17 -30.35 -14.21
CA GLN A 165 -29.59 -30.69 -13.98
C GLN A 165 -30.49 -30.23 -15.12
N ARG A 166 -30.35 -28.96 -15.55
CA ARG A 166 -31.10 -28.39 -16.69
C ARG A 166 -30.85 -29.16 -17.99
N SER A 167 -29.67 -29.74 -18.17
CA SER A 167 -29.36 -30.56 -19.35
C SER A 167 -30.11 -31.90 -19.38
N TYR A 168 -30.42 -32.47 -18.22
CA TYR A 168 -31.19 -33.72 -18.09
C TYR A 168 -32.70 -33.51 -18.15
N GLU A 169 -33.22 -32.36 -17.69
CA GLU A 169 -34.65 -32.03 -17.72
C GLU A 169 -35.19 -31.69 -19.12
N LYS A 170 -34.32 -31.35 -20.07
CA LYS A 170 -34.69 -31.02 -21.46
C LYS A 170 -34.94 -32.25 -22.35
N ARG A 171 -34.80 -33.48 -21.84
CA ARG A 171 -35.10 -34.74 -22.55
C ARG A 171 -36.42 -35.32 -22.09
#